data_AF-A0AAU2G5B1-F1
#
_entry.id   AF-A0AAU2G5B1-F1
#
_cell.length_a   1.000
_cell.length_b   1.000
_cell.length_c   1.000
_cell.angle_alpha   90.00
_cell.angle_beta   90.00
_cell.angle_gamma   90.00
#
_symmetry.space_group_name_H-M   'P 1'
#
loop_
_entity.id
_entity.type
_entity.pdbx_description
1 polymer ?
#
loop_
_entity_poly.entity_id
_entity_poly.type
_entity_poly.pdbx_seq_one_letter_code
_entity_poly.pdbx_strand_id
1 'polypeptide(L)'
;MKARSTILRIVGAALGTGALTWVAVGGVTGGTGPENLATQSIADEGPGYAVEDFSYPNADKILAEQKIKLKSGNGRILLAECTGAPELMEVFSHQNEKVCFRVTGDKGYLSLEIPAVFGVKGNNYAAQVEMSAGTEQKTFNVDRNAWTAVGETADGQGRDFMLLEIRTSK
;
A
#
# COMPACT_ATOMS: atom_id res chain seq x y z
N MET A 1 40.59 10.24 -26.93
CA MET A 1 41.46 9.06 -26.68
C MET A 1 41.03 8.50 -25.33
N LYS A 2 40.54 7.28 -25.12
CA LYS A 2 40.84 5.99 -25.75
C LYS A 2 39.65 5.04 -25.49
N ALA A 3 39.25 4.32 -26.53
CA ALA A 3 38.19 3.31 -26.54
C ALA A 3 38.63 1.95 -25.96
N ARG A 4 37.66 1.07 -25.66
CA ARG A 4 37.59 -0.42 -25.81
C ARG A 4 36.41 -0.93 -24.94
N SER A 5 35.26 -1.40 -25.44
CA SER A 5 34.95 -2.63 -26.22
C SER A 5 35.43 -3.91 -25.49
N THR A 6 34.69 -5.01 -25.23
CA THR A 6 33.69 -5.77 -26.01
C THR A 6 33.04 -6.90 -25.15
N ILE A 7 31.73 -7.13 -25.34
CA ILE A 7 30.91 -8.39 -25.40
C ILE A 7 31.41 -9.69 -24.72
N LEU A 8 30.50 -10.39 -24.01
CA LEU A 8 30.33 -11.84 -24.17
C LEU A 8 28.85 -12.27 -23.98
N ARG A 9 28.29 -12.89 -25.03
CA ARG A 9 27.00 -13.61 -25.04
C ARG A 9 27.24 -15.04 -24.57
N ILE A 10 26.35 -15.59 -23.74
CA ILE A 10 26.25 -17.04 -23.52
C ILE A 10 24.80 -17.47 -23.74
N VAL A 11 24.64 -18.37 -24.70
CA VAL A 11 23.43 -19.13 -25.05
C VAL A 11 23.42 -20.39 -24.18
N GLY A 12 22.26 -20.72 -23.60
CA GLY A 12 22.01 -22.01 -22.96
C GLY A 12 20.62 -22.51 -23.33
N ALA A 13 20.55 -23.66 -24.01
CA ALA A 13 19.34 -24.33 -24.48
C ALA A 13 19.22 -25.72 -23.85
N ALA A 14 17.97 -26.18 -23.60
CA ALA A 14 17.45 -27.56 -23.64
C ALA A 14 16.20 -27.67 -22.74
N LEU A 15 14.98 -27.80 -23.28
CA LEU A 15 14.24 -29.02 -23.67
C LEU A 15 13.72 -29.87 -22.49
N GLY A 16 12.40 -30.03 -22.43
CA GLY A 16 11.69 -30.98 -21.56
C GLY A 16 10.18 -31.02 -21.84
N THR A 17 9.78 -31.80 -22.85
CA THR A 17 8.39 -32.13 -23.19
C THR A 17 7.84 -33.17 -22.21
N GLY A 18 6.63 -32.95 -21.67
CA GLY A 18 5.89 -33.92 -20.87
C GLY A 18 4.41 -33.88 -21.22
N ALA A 19 3.97 -34.78 -22.11
CA ALA A 19 2.58 -35.05 -22.39
C ALA A 19 2.20 -36.39 -21.73
N LEU A 20 1.21 -36.38 -20.85
CA LEU A 20 0.55 -37.58 -20.35
C LEU A 20 -0.96 -37.42 -20.57
N THR A 21 -1.46 -38.17 -21.54
CA THR A 21 -2.85 -38.47 -21.80
C THR A 21 -3.25 -39.68 -20.96
N TRP A 22 -4.51 -39.74 -20.48
CA TRP A 22 -5.28 -40.98 -20.29
C TRP A 22 -6.77 -40.63 -20.10
N VAL A 23 -7.61 -41.04 -21.05
CA VAL A 23 -8.50 -42.22 -21.06
C VAL A 23 -9.91 -41.87 -20.56
N ALA A 24 -10.86 -41.88 -21.50
CA ALA A 24 -12.30 -41.88 -21.26
C ALA A 24 -12.84 -43.29 -21.51
N VAL A 25 -13.51 -43.91 -20.52
CA VAL A 25 -14.50 -44.99 -20.72
C VAL A 25 -15.42 -45.03 -19.49
N GLY A 26 -16.73 -45.18 -19.71
CA GLY A 26 -17.58 -45.91 -18.76
C GLY A 26 -18.91 -45.24 -18.43
N GLY A 27 -19.87 -45.30 -19.36
CA GLY A 27 -21.27 -45.13 -19.02
C GLY A 27 -21.75 -46.27 -18.12
N VAL A 28 -22.46 -45.95 -17.04
CA VAL A 28 -23.27 -46.88 -16.27
C VAL A 28 -24.73 -46.51 -16.46
N THR A 29 -25.49 -47.47 -16.97
CA THR A 29 -26.94 -47.46 -17.12
C THR A 29 -27.58 -48.00 -15.84
N GLY A 30 -28.63 -47.30 -15.39
CA GLY A 30 -29.83 -47.88 -14.77
C GLY A 30 -29.69 -48.61 -13.43
N GLY A 31 -29.96 -47.90 -12.34
CA GLY A 31 -30.40 -48.49 -11.06
C GLY A 31 -31.64 -47.75 -10.54
N THR A 32 -32.81 -48.35 -10.70
CA THR A 32 -34.08 -47.88 -10.13
C THR A 32 -34.16 -48.24 -8.66
N GLY A 33 -33.99 -47.24 -7.78
CA GLY A 33 -34.45 -47.28 -6.39
C GLY A 33 -35.44 -46.12 -6.15
N PRO A 34 -36.45 -46.27 -5.29
CA PRO A 34 -37.30 -45.15 -4.89
C PRO A 34 -36.50 -44.30 -3.91
N GLU A 35 -35.59 -43.48 -4.43
CA GLU A 35 -34.91 -42.48 -3.63
C GLU A 35 -35.91 -41.35 -3.37
N ASN A 36 -36.30 -41.21 -2.11
CA ASN A 36 -36.95 -40.01 -1.60
C ASN A 36 -36.09 -38.81 -1.98
N LEU A 37 -36.43 -38.15 -3.10
CA LEU A 37 -35.92 -36.84 -3.47
C LEU A 37 -36.51 -35.84 -2.49
N ALA A 38 -35.96 -35.82 -1.28
CA ALA A 38 -36.06 -34.67 -0.40
C ALA A 38 -35.27 -33.56 -1.09
N THR A 39 -35.96 -32.72 -1.86
CA THR A 39 -35.45 -31.41 -2.26
C THR A 39 -35.21 -30.63 -0.97
N GLN A 40 -33.97 -30.65 -0.48
CA GLN A 40 -33.56 -29.71 0.56
C GLN A 40 -33.61 -28.31 -0.06
N SER A 41 -34.46 -27.47 0.51
CA SER A 41 -34.51 -26.06 0.20
C SER A 41 -33.18 -25.42 0.64
N ILE A 42 -32.36 -25.01 -0.31
CA ILE A 42 -31.25 -24.08 -0.07
C ILE A 42 -31.90 -22.69 0.05
N ALA A 43 -32.60 -22.46 1.14
CA ALA A 43 -33.22 -21.18 1.43
C ALA A 43 -32.86 -20.77 2.86
N ASP A 44 -31.56 -20.62 3.12
CA ASP A 44 -31.03 -19.65 4.09
C ASP A 44 -29.50 -19.54 4.00
N GLU A 45 -28.96 -19.19 2.84
CA GLU A 45 -27.60 -18.63 2.82
C GLU A 45 -27.63 -17.47 1.83
N GLY A 46 -28.13 -16.33 2.32
CA GLY A 46 -28.00 -15.05 1.61
C GLY A 46 -26.54 -14.83 1.23
N PRO A 47 -26.26 -14.09 0.14
CA PRO A 47 -24.90 -13.92 -0.35
C PRO A 47 -23.97 -13.49 0.79
N GLY A 48 -22.92 -14.27 1.04
CA GLY A 48 -21.97 -14.01 2.11
C GLY A 48 -21.42 -12.59 2.01
N TYR A 49 -21.42 -11.87 3.13
CA TYR A 49 -20.87 -10.52 3.18
C TYR A 49 -19.35 -10.59 3.05
N ALA A 50 -18.78 -9.84 2.10
CA ALA A 50 -17.34 -9.61 2.04
C ALA A 50 -16.96 -8.62 3.16
N VAL A 51 -16.06 -9.04 4.06
CA VAL A 51 -15.46 -8.17 5.07
C VAL A 51 -14.24 -7.49 4.46
N GLU A 52 -14.30 -6.17 4.26
CA GLU A 52 -13.15 -5.38 3.83
C GLU A 52 -12.35 -4.91 5.06
N ASP A 53 -11.06 -5.26 5.14
CA ASP A 53 -10.20 -4.94 6.29
C ASP A 53 -9.45 -3.59 6.16
N PHE A 54 -9.56 -2.91 5.01
CA PHE A 54 -8.93 -1.63 4.68
C PHE A 54 -7.40 -1.58 4.85
N SER A 55 -6.74 -2.74 4.87
CA SER A 55 -5.30 -2.86 5.05
C SER A 55 -4.55 -2.25 3.87
N TYR A 56 -3.40 -1.65 4.15
CA TYR A 56 -2.57 -1.08 3.10
C TYR A 56 -1.90 -2.19 2.26
N PRO A 57 -1.96 -2.14 0.91
CA PRO A 57 -1.38 -3.18 0.06
C PRO A 57 0.14 -3.33 0.26
N ASN A 58 0.61 -4.56 0.43
CA ASN A 58 2.04 -4.90 0.62
C ASN A 58 2.71 -4.23 1.84
N ALA A 59 1.95 -3.91 2.90
CA ALA A 59 2.45 -3.23 4.10
C ALA A 59 3.72 -3.87 4.70
N ASP A 60 3.77 -5.19 4.84
CA ASP A 60 4.93 -5.89 5.42
C ASP A 60 6.20 -5.74 4.58
N LYS A 61 6.05 -5.79 3.25
CA LYS A 61 7.17 -5.58 2.33
C LYS A 61 7.69 -4.15 2.42
N ILE A 62 6.78 -3.17 2.44
CA ILE A 62 7.11 -1.75 2.57
C ILE A 62 7.83 -1.49 3.91
N LEU A 63 7.38 -2.11 5.00
CA LEU A 63 8.05 -2.02 6.30
C LEU A 63 9.46 -2.62 6.26
N ALA A 64 9.62 -3.79 5.64
CA ALA A 64 10.92 -4.44 5.54
C ALA A 64 11.93 -3.61 4.73
N GLU A 65 11.49 -3.05 3.60
CA GLU A 65 12.34 -2.36 2.62
C GLU A 65 12.55 -0.87 2.95
N GLN A 66 11.50 -0.16 3.36
CA GLN A 66 11.49 1.30 3.53
C GLN A 66 11.37 1.74 4.99
N LYS A 67 11.31 0.81 5.95
CA LYS A 67 11.25 1.12 7.40
C LYS A 67 10.09 2.06 7.79
N ILE A 68 9.02 2.04 7.01
CA ILE A 68 7.76 2.74 7.29
C ILE A 68 6.63 1.74 7.38
N LYS A 69 5.68 1.98 8.29
CA LYS A 69 4.51 1.10 8.45
C LYS A 69 3.29 1.78 7.85
N LEU A 70 2.71 1.19 6.82
CA LEU A 70 1.42 1.63 6.29
C LEU A 70 0.35 0.71 6.84
N LYS A 71 -0.67 1.25 7.51
CA LYS A 71 -1.61 0.46 8.31
C LYS A 71 -2.92 0.28 7.56
N SER A 72 -3.72 1.34 7.51
CA SER A 72 -5.05 1.32 6.89
C SER A 72 -5.37 2.66 6.26
N GLY A 73 -6.27 2.66 5.28
CA GLY A 73 -6.64 3.87 4.57
C GLY A 73 -7.89 3.70 3.71
N ASN A 74 -8.33 4.80 3.10
CA ASN A 74 -9.46 4.77 2.16
C ASN A 74 -9.03 4.61 0.69
N GLY A 75 -7.78 4.19 0.45
CA GLY A 75 -7.21 4.01 -0.89
C GLY A 75 -6.95 5.30 -1.67
N ARG A 76 -7.16 6.49 -1.08
CA ARG A 76 -6.98 7.78 -1.76
C ARG A 76 -5.61 8.41 -1.55
N ILE A 77 -4.83 7.93 -0.59
CA ILE A 77 -3.45 8.33 -0.35
C ILE A 77 -2.58 7.09 -0.56
N LEU A 78 -1.74 7.11 -1.59
CA LEU A 78 -0.93 5.96 -1.99
C LEU A 78 0.55 6.33 -1.99
N LEU A 79 1.41 5.42 -1.51
CA LEU A 79 2.85 5.52 -1.62
C LEU A 79 3.24 5.59 -3.09
N ALA A 80 4.15 6.50 -3.41
CA ALA A 80 4.63 6.75 -4.76
C ALA A 80 6.14 6.95 -4.76
N GLU A 81 6.75 6.79 -5.94
CA GLU A 81 8.14 7.13 -6.14
C GLU A 81 8.35 8.65 -6.03
N CYS A 82 9.42 9.07 -5.36
CA CYS A 82 9.75 10.47 -5.16
C CYS A 82 10.40 11.13 -6.37
N THR A 83 9.60 11.41 -7.41
CA THR A 83 10.07 12.07 -8.64
C THR A 83 10.26 13.59 -8.51
N GLY A 84 9.78 14.19 -7.41
CA GLY A 84 9.76 15.65 -7.20
C GLY A 84 8.65 16.38 -7.97
N ALA A 85 7.73 15.64 -8.57
CA ALA A 85 6.59 16.20 -9.30
C ALA A 85 5.60 16.89 -8.34
N PRO A 86 4.95 18.00 -8.76
CA PRO A 86 4.15 18.85 -7.87
C PRO A 86 2.86 18.20 -7.34
N GLU A 87 2.40 17.11 -7.95
CA GLU A 87 1.26 16.33 -7.46
C GLU A 87 1.59 15.44 -6.26
N LEU A 88 2.88 15.25 -5.97
CA LEU A 88 3.33 14.43 -4.85
C LEU A 88 3.44 15.26 -3.58
N MET A 89 2.87 14.73 -2.51
CA MET A 89 3.17 15.19 -1.16
C MET A 89 4.48 14.52 -0.72
N GLU A 90 5.44 15.30 -0.24
CA GLU A 90 6.74 14.80 0.20
C GLU A 90 6.84 14.94 1.73
N VAL A 91 7.01 13.82 2.44
CA VAL A 91 7.21 13.76 3.90
C VAL A 91 8.70 13.54 4.18
N PHE A 92 9.33 14.45 4.89
CA PHE A 92 10.77 14.43 5.17
C PHE A 92 11.07 13.87 6.55
N SER A 93 11.97 12.89 6.60
CA SER A 93 12.32 12.15 7.81
C SER A 93 13.82 11.92 7.88
N HIS A 94 14.38 11.99 9.09
CA HIS A 94 15.80 11.69 9.31
C HIS A 94 16.16 10.22 8.99
N GLN A 95 15.18 9.31 8.96
CA GLN A 95 15.41 7.89 8.69
C GLN A 95 15.33 7.52 7.20
N ASN A 96 14.55 8.26 6.42
CA ASN A 96 14.18 7.87 5.05
C ASN A 96 14.50 8.93 3.98
N GLU A 97 15.16 10.02 4.34
CA GLU A 97 15.30 11.28 3.57
C GLU A 97 13.95 11.90 3.21
N LYS A 98 13.17 11.25 2.34
CA LYS A 98 11.78 11.60 2.02
C LYS A 98 10.93 10.40 1.59
N VAL A 99 9.65 10.44 1.93
CA VAL A 99 8.62 9.47 1.54
C VAL A 99 7.53 10.22 0.78
N CYS A 100 7.14 9.73 -0.39
CA CYS A 100 6.21 10.46 -1.26
C CYS A 100 4.86 9.78 -1.38
N PHE A 101 3.81 10.59 -1.34
CA PHE A 101 2.43 10.14 -1.44
C PHE A 101 1.71 10.85 -2.59
N ARG A 102 0.96 10.06 -3.35
CA ARG A 102 -0.01 10.55 -4.32
C ARG A 102 -1.39 10.56 -3.71
N VAL A 103 -2.10 11.67 -3.89
CA VAL A 103 -3.47 11.86 -3.40
C VAL A 103 -4.44 11.87 -4.58
N THR A 104 -5.55 11.13 -4.47
CA THR A 104 -6.62 11.06 -5.47
C THR A 104 -7.98 11.35 -4.85
N GLY A 105 -8.96 11.74 -5.67
CA GLY A 105 -10.30 12.09 -5.19
C GLY A 105 -10.37 13.47 -4.53
N ASP A 106 -11.36 13.69 -3.66
CA ASP A 106 -11.56 14.98 -2.97
C ASP A 106 -11.15 14.95 -1.50
N LYS A 107 -11.14 13.77 -0.88
CA LYS A 107 -10.71 13.55 0.50
C LYS A 107 -9.89 12.27 0.61
N GLY A 108 -8.79 12.34 1.34
CA GLY A 108 -7.91 11.19 1.59
C GLY A 108 -7.71 10.90 3.08
N TYR A 109 -7.51 9.63 3.39
CA TYR A 109 -7.20 9.15 4.73
C TYR A 109 -6.17 8.02 4.67
N LEU A 110 -5.12 8.13 5.48
CA LEU A 110 -4.12 7.09 5.68
C LEU A 110 -3.60 7.12 7.11
N SER A 111 -3.71 5.99 7.80
CA SER A 111 -3.00 5.71 9.05
C SER A 111 -1.68 5.00 8.73
N LEU A 112 -0.60 5.49 9.32
CA LEU A 112 0.76 5.05 9.06
C LEU A 112 1.67 5.33 10.26
N GLU A 113 2.89 4.82 10.25
CA GLU A 113 3.95 5.16 11.20
C GLU A 113 5.22 5.49 10.41
N ILE A 114 5.62 6.76 10.40
CA ILE A 114 6.91 7.22 9.86
C ILE A 114 7.69 7.91 11.00
N PRO A 115 8.84 7.39 11.43
CA PRO A 115 9.61 7.96 12.52
C PRO A 115 10.37 9.23 12.11
N ALA A 116 10.72 10.05 13.10
CA ALA A 116 11.62 11.20 13.00
C ALA A 116 11.29 12.14 11.82
N VAL A 117 10.01 12.46 11.66
CA VAL A 117 9.54 13.39 10.61
C VAL A 117 9.76 14.82 11.05
N PHE A 118 10.35 15.63 10.18
CA PHE A 118 10.73 17.01 10.49
C PHE A 118 10.16 18.04 9.50
N GLY A 119 9.50 17.59 8.44
CA GLY A 119 8.95 18.49 7.43
C GLY A 119 7.97 17.80 6.51
N VAL A 120 7.00 18.55 6.01
CA VAL A 120 6.10 18.09 4.95
C VAL A 120 5.99 19.17 3.89
N LYS A 121 6.14 18.77 2.63
CA LYS A 121 5.82 19.59 1.48
C LYS A 121 4.47 19.15 0.93
N GLY A 122 3.49 20.05 1.03
CA GLY A 122 2.15 19.83 0.51
C GLY A 122 2.12 19.77 -1.02
N ASN A 123 1.12 19.08 -1.55
CA ASN A 123 0.77 19.08 -2.96
C ASN A 123 -0.46 19.99 -3.19
N ASN A 124 -1.23 19.75 -4.25
CA ASN A 124 -2.44 20.51 -4.57
C ASN A 124 -3.61 20.35 -3.56
N TYR A 125 -3.45 19.54 -2.51
CA TYR A 125 -4.44 19.33 -1.45
C TYR A 125 -4.03 20.04 -0.17
N ALA A 126 -5.01 20.57 0.56
CA ALA A 126 -4.78 20.91 1.97
C ALA A 126 -4.67 19.60 2.75
N ALA A 127 -3.79 19.55 3.75
CA ALA A 127 -3.62 18.35 4.54
C ALA A 127 -3.51 18.65 6.03
N GLN A 128 -3.91 17.66 6.83
CA GLN A 128 -3.66 17.60 8.25
C GLN A 128 -2.83 16.36 8.53
N VAL A 129 -1.77 16.54 9.31
CA VAL A 129 -0.91 15.45 9.74
C VAL A 129 -0.97 15.33 11.26
N GLU A 130 -1.26 14.14 11.76
CA GLU A 130 -1.23 13.84 13.18
C GLU A 130 0.09 13.16 13.52
N MET A 131 0.78 13.66 14.53
CA MET A 131 2.09 13.18 14.94
C MET A 131 2.16 12.96 16.44
N SER A 132 3.07 12.11 16.88
CA SER A 132 3.31 11.87 18.31
C SER A 132 4.77 11.99 18.69
N ALA A 133 5.03 12.58 19.85
CA ALA A 133 6.31 12.53 20.57
C ALA A 133 6.08 11.88 21.94
N GLY A 134 6.38 10.59 22.05
CA GLY A 134 6.03 9.79 23.23
C GLY A 134 4.51 9.67 23.38
N THR A 135 3.95 10.16 24.50
CA THR A 135 2.51 10.12 24.78
C THR A 135 1.76 11.37 24.30
N GLU A 136 2.49 12.39 23.84
CA GLU A 136 1.89 13.64 23.35
C GLU A 136 1.55 13.51 21.86
N GLN A 137 0.33 13.88 21.48
CA GLN A 137 -0.10 13.98 20.09
C GLN A 137 -0.25 15.44 19.69
N LYS A 138 0.11 15.75 18.44
CA LYS A 138 0.02 17.08 17.86
C LYS A 138 -0.41 17.00 16.41
N THR A 139 -1.35 17.85 16.03
CA THR A 139 -1.82 17.99 14.66
C THR A 139 -1.17 19.22 14.02
N PHE A 140 -0.69 19.07 12.79
CA PHE A 140 -0.18 20.17 11.98
C PHE A 140 -1.01 20.31 10.71
N ASN A 141 -1.31 21.56 10.32
CA ASN A 141 -1.91 21.86 9.03
C ASN A 141 -0.79 22.08 8.02
N VAL A 142 -0.90 21.43 6.86
CA VAL A 142 0.01 21.56 5.73
C VAL A 142 -0.72 22.28 4.62
N ASP A 143 -0.16 23.43 4.25
CA ASP A 143 -0.71 24.28 3.18
C ASP A 143 -0.41 23.69 1.80
N ARG A 144 -1.28 24.00 0.84
CA ARG A 144 -1.14 23.54 -0.54
C ARG A 144 0.15 24.06 -1.14
N ASN A 145 0.87 23.18 -1.83
CA ASN A 145 2.07 23.51 -2.58
C ASN A 145 3.13 24.25 -1.76
N ALA A 146 3.12 24.08 -0.44
CA ALA A 146 3.97 24.81 0.49
C ALA A 146 4.77 23.84 1.36
N TRP A 147 5.93 24.33 1.82
CA TRP A 147 6.68 23.67 2.87
C TRP A 147 6.10 24.01 4.23
N THR A 148 5.93 22.99 5.08
CA THR A 148 5.47 23.13 6.46
C THR A 148 6.48 22.46 7.39
N ALA A 149 7.01 23.25 8.33
CA ALA A 149 7.78 22.72 9.45
C ALA A 149 6.86 21.92 10.38
N VAL A 150 7.19 20.67 10.65
CA VAL A 150 6.44 19.78 11.53
C VAL A 150 7.41 18.96 12.38
N GLY A 151 6.91 18.29 13.41
CA GLY A 151 7.73 17.44 14.26
C GLY A 151 8.86 18.22 14.93
N GLU A 152 10.09 17.72 14.83
CA GLU A 152 11.28 18.29 15.49
C GLU A 152 11.46 19.79 15.19
N THR A 153 11.32 20.19 13.92
CA THR A 153 11.56 21.58 13.49
C THR A 153 10.49 22.57 13.97
N ALA A 154 9.33 22.05 14.39
CA ALA A 154 8.21 22.84 14.92
C ALA A 154 8.02 22.62 16.44
N ASP A 155 8.94 21.91 17.09
CA ASP A 155 8.96 21.66 18.53
C ASP A 155 10.13 22.41 19.17
N GLY A 156 9.84 23.29 20.13
CA GLY A 156 10.87 24.09 20.78
C GLY A 156 11.88 23.27 21.61
N GLN A 157 11.60 21.99 21.84
CA GLN A 157 12.48 21.06 22.56
C GLN A 157 13.28 20.15 21.61
N GLY A 158 13.03 20.20 20.29
CA GLY A 158 13.73 19.38 19.30
C GLY A 158 13.52 17.88 19.51
N ARG A 159 12.31 17.46 19.88
CA ARG A 159 11.98 16.03 20.04
C ARG A 159 11.69 15.38 18.69
N ASP A 160 11.97 14.09 18.60
CA ASP A 160 11.54 13.26 17.46
C ASP A 160 10.02 13.03 17.49
N PHE A 161 9.39 13.26 16.34
CA PHE A 161 7.97 12.96 16.13
C PHE A 161 7.78 11.83 15.12
N MET A 162 6.86 10.93 15.46
CA MET A 162 6.36 9.91 14.55
C MET A 162 5.07 10.39 13.90
N LEU A 163 5.00 10.36 12.57
CA LEU A 163 3.77 10.62 11.83
C LEU A 163 2.83 9.42 11.95
N LEU A 164 1.60 9.66 12.41
CA LEU A 164 0.58 8.63 12.68
C LEU A 164 -0.54 8.62 11.64
N GLU A 165 -0.83 9.77 11.06
CA GLU A 165 -1.98 9.93 10.19
C GLU A 165 -1.80 11.08 9.19
N ILE A 166 -2.32 10.89 7.98
CA ILE A 166 -2.49 11.94 6.97
C ILE A 166 -3.96 12.00 6.57
N ARG A 167 -4.54 13.20 6.65
CA ARG A 167 -5.84 13.54 6.07
C ARG A 167 -5.66 14.61 5.02
N THR A 168 -6.34 14.48 3.88
CA THR A 168 -6.29 15.47 2.81
C THR A 168 -7.67 15.91 2.38
N SER A 169 -7.78 17.14 1.90
CA SER A 169 -8.99 17.70 1.30
C SER A 169 -8.65 18.66 0.16
N LYS A 170 -9.48 18.63 -0.88
CA LYS A 170 -9.38 19.51 -2.03
C LYS A 170 -9.86 20.92 -1.79
#